data_AF-A0A847NUB4-F1
#
_entry.id   AF-A0A847NUB4-F1
#
_cell.length_a   1.000
_cell.length_b   1.000
_cell.length_c   1.000
_cell.angle_alpha   90.00
_cell.angle_beta   90.00
_cell.angle_gamma   90.00
#
_symmetry.space_group_name_H-M   'P 1'
#
loop_
_entity.id
_entity.type
_entity.pdbx_description
1 polymer ?
#
loop_
_entity_poly.entity_id
_entity_poly.type
_entity_poly.pdbx_seq_one_letter_code
_entity_poly.pdbx_strand_id
1 'polypeptide(L)'
;MVRDVDKSIIDYTKRNGTLSNCFIRNIIEGIVETEKLKKFIIRVEQDYTPNNGEDLSVSYNAMQKRFKFQLNTTYNYQFDQYYNCFNNYERPFYINARILIKIFKEIEYANIHRVVLSKDKSFETMLLKTCFSDYLTIQKLEEMIHNKEIANPELVQKIITNYYKFIHQNPLERYARINAIKRVLQILKRIEAAVPNLYQFEEASLVEEMLSGYIYRSPKVIAPTPEYLSEFHHQDFWTKQDFYNENPFYLEDKITDHFGLTKKFELGLPVRNYEYREKADELSQSLKYKRNF
;
A
#
# COMPACT_ATOMS: atom_id res chain seq x y z
N MET A 1 -4.40 -27.31 3.80
CA MET A 1 -3.37 -26.30 4.07
C MET A 1 -2.76 -25.89 2.74
N VAL A 2 -2.85 -24.61 2.38
CA VAL A 2 -2.37 -24.09 1.09
C VAL A 2 -0.84 -24.03 1.11
N ARG A 3 -0.16 -24.93 0.39
CA ARG A 3 1.33 -24.99 0.38
C ARG A 3 1.99 -23.91 -0.51
N ASP A 4 1.29 -23.44 -1.52
CA ASP A 4 1.68 -22.31 -2.38
C ASP A 4 0.45 -21.42 -2.60
N VAL A 5 0.43 -20.27 -1.92
CA VAL A 5 -0.69 -19.31 -1.93
C VAL A 5 -0.86 -18.71 -3.33
N ASP A 6 0.23 -18.31 -3.96
CA ASP A 6 0.25 -17.71 -5.30
C ASP A 6 -0.33 -18.68 -6.33
N LYS A 7 0.13 -19.93 -6.34
CA LYS A 7 -0.41 -20.97 -7.23
C LYS A 7 -1.90 -21.19 -6.98
N SER A 8 -2.32 -21.19 -5.72
CA SER A 8 -3.73 -21.43 -5.37
C SER A 8 -4.64 -20.30 -5.85
N ILE A 9 -4.19 -19.05 -5.78
CA ILE A 9 -4.88 -17.90 -6.38
C ILE A 9 -5.08 -18.10 -7.89
N ILE A 10 -4.01 -18.50 -8.59
CA ILE A 10 -4.05 -18.73 -10.05
C ILE A 10 -5.03 -19.86 -10.40
N ASP A 11 -4.90 -21.01 -9.72
CA ASP A 11 -5.72 -22.19 -9.97
C ASP A 11 -7.20 -21.94 -9.65
N TYR A 12 -7.48 -21.18 -8.58
CA TYR A 12 -8.84 -20.77 -8.23
C TYR A 12 -9.43 -19.83 -9.29
N THR A 13 -8.69 -18.81 -9.71
CA THR A 13 -9.13 -17.85 -10.73
C THR A 13 -9.48 -18.55 -12.04
N LYS A 14 -8.65 -19.50 -12.50
CA LYS A 14 -8.93 -20.27 -13.73
C LYS A 14 -10.20 -21.11 -13.65
N ARG A 15 -10.53 -21.66 -12.47
CA ARG A 15 -11.68 -22.57 -12.28
C ARG A 15 -12.98 -21.85 -11.96
N ASN A 16 -12.92 -20.74 -11.22
CA ASN A 16 -14.09 -20.11 -10.59
C ASN A 16 -14.27 -18.64 -10.97
N GLY A 17 -13.30 -18.02 -11.63
CA GLY A 17 -13.33 -16.60 -11.96
C GLY A 17 -12.94 -15.74 -10.75
N THR A 18 -13.91 -15.11 -10.11
CA THR A 18 -13.69 -14.14 -9.03
C THR A 18 -13.48 -14.81 -7.67
N LEU A 19 -12.58 -14.28 -6.83
CA LEU A 19 -12.35 -14.81 -5.46
C LEU A 19 -13.62 -14.75 -4.61
N SER A 20 -13.92 -15.81 -3.86
CA SER A 20 -14.99 -15.81 -2.84
C SER A 20 -14.47 -15.42 -1.46
N ASN A 21 -15.35 -14.96 -0.56
CA ASN A 21 -15.03 -14.69 0.84
C ASN A 21 -14.33 -15.87 1.56
N CYS A 22 -14.81 -17.10 1.35
CA CYS A 22 -14.19 -18.31 1.92
C CYS A 22 -12.75 -18.50 1.41
N PHE A 23 -12.54 -18.30 0.10
CA PHE A 23 -11.21 -18.44 -0.47
C PHE A 23 -10.25 -17.31 -0.04
N ILE A 24 -10.75 -16.08 0.12
CA ILE A 24 -9.98 -14.95 0.68
C ILE A 24 -9.49 -15.28 2.10
N ARG A 25 -10.37 -15.80 2.97
CA ARG A 25 -9.98 -16.27 4.31
C ARG A 25 -8.83 -17.28 4.24
N ASN A 26 -8.93 -18.29 3.37
CA ASN A 26 -7.88 -19.31 3.20
C ASN A 26 -6.55 -18.72 2.70
N ILE A 27 -6.58 -17.69 1.83
CA ILE A 27 -5.39 -16.95 1.40
C ILE A 27 -4.74 -16.26 2.60
N ILE A 28 -5.51 -15.49 3.37
CA ILE A 28 -5.01 -14.72 4.52
C ILE A 28 -4.40 -15.66 5.56
N GLU A 29 -5.12 -16.71 5.96
CA GLU A 29 -4.64 -17.72 6.91
C GLU A 29 -3.37 -18.43 6.41
N GLY A 30 -3.32 -18.78 5.12
CA GLY A 30 -2.13 -19.34 4.48
C GLY A 30 -0.91 -18.41 4.57
N ILE A 31 -1.10 -17.12 4.30
CA ILE A 31 -0.05 -16.10 4.40
C ILE A 31 0.40 -15.90 5.85
N VAL A 32 -0.54 -15.83 6.79
CA VAL A 32 -0.23 -15.67 8.22
C VAL A 32 0.66 -16.81 8.73
N GLU A 33 0.43 -18.03 8.27
CA GLU A 33 1.28 -19.18 8.55
C GLU A 33 2.67 -19.04 7.90
N THR A 34 2.73 -18.88 6.57
CA THR A 34 4.00 -18.89 5.81
C THR A 34 4.93 -17.73 6.16
N GLU A 35 4.38 -16.55 6.43
CA GLU A 35 5.14 -15.34 6.80
C GLU A 35 5.33 -15.18 8.32
N LYS A 36 4.90 -16.17 9.12
CA LYS A 36 5.04 -16.19 10.59
C LYS A 36 4.39 -14.98 11.27
N LEU A 37 3.23 -14.56 10.77
CA LEU A 37 2.48 -13.40 11.27
C LEU A 37 1.47 -13.70 12.38
N LYS A 38 1.40 -14.93 12.90
CA LYS A 38 0.46 -15.34 13.96
C LYS A 38 0.48 -14.47 15.23
N LYS A 39 1.62 -13.82 15.54
CA LYS A 39 1.75 -12.90 16.69
C LYS A 39 1.23 -11.48 16.42
N PHE A 40 0.93 -11.16 15.16
CA PHE A 40 0.52 -9.85 14.65
C PHE A 40 -0.87 -9.87 14.02
N ILE A 41 -1.33 -11.02 13.52
CA ILE A 41 -2.71 -11.29 13.11
C ILE A 41 -3.19 -12.49 13.95
N ILE A 42 -3.94 -12.22 15.01
CA ILE A 42 -4.47 -13.25 15.92
C ILE A 42 -5.88 -13.69 15.52
N ARG A 43 -6.62 -12.86 14.81
CA ARG A 43 -8.02 -13.11 14.44
C ARG A 43 -8.30 -12.58 13.03
N VAL A 44 -8.85 -13.45 12.19
CA VAL A 44 -9.34 -13.14 10.84
C VAL A 44 -10.86 -13.22 10.86
N GLU A 45 -11.52 -12.07 10.79
CA GLU A 45 -12.97 -11.93 10.81
C GLU A 45 -13.48 -11.59 9.40
N GLN A 46 -14.57 -12.23 9.00
CA GLN A 46 -15.36 -11.75 7.88
C GLN A 46 -16.41 -10.81 8.45
N ASP A 47 -16.45 -9.56 7.99
CA ASP A 47 -17.50 -8.63 8.39
C ASP A 47 -18.76 -8.93 7.57
N TYR A 48 -19.91 -9.01 8.24
CA TYR A 48 -21.22 -9.23 7.62
C TYR A 48 -22.11 -7.99 7.72
N THR A 49 -21.63 -6.91 8.34
CA THR A 49 -22.36 -5.64 8.35
C THR A 49 -22.57 -5.15 6.92
N PRO A 50 -23.80 -4.75 6.53
CA PRO A 50 -24.03 -4.20 5.21
C PRO A 50 -23.34 -2.83 5.11
N ASN A 51 -22.23 -2.77 4.39
CA ASN A 51 -21.52 -1.53 4.16
C ASN A 51 -22.24 -0.71 3.08
N ASN A 52 -22.48 0.58 3.36
CA ASN A 52 -23.16 1.56 2.52
C ASN A 52 -22.36 1.92 1.24
N GLY A 53 -22.17 0.97 0.32
CA GLY A 53 -21.67 1.22 -1.04
C GLY A 53 -20.19 0.89 -1.33
N GLU A 54 -19.46 0.24 -0.42
CA GLU A 54 -18.10 -0.27 -0.73
C GLU A 54 -18.11 -1.76 -1.13
N ASP A 55 -17.49 -2.07 -2.27
CA ASP A 55 -17.47 -3.42 -2.87
C ASP A 55 -16.58 -4.41 -2.13
N LEU A 56 -15.53 -3.90 -1.51
CA LEU A 56 -14.58 -4.65 -0.70
C LEU A 56 -14.06 -3.75 0.41
N SER A 57 -14.46 -4.07 1.64
CA SER A 57 -13.87 -3.54 2.86
C SER A 57 -12.79 -4.49 3.36
N VAL A 58 -11.60 -3.99 3.64
CA VAL A 58 -10.50 -4.73 4.29
C VAL A 58 -9.81 -3.77 5.25
N SER A 59 -9.58 -4.21 6.49
CA SER A 59 -8.82 -3.44 7.46
C SER A 59 -8.01 -4.34 8.40
N TYR A 60 -6.80 -3.90 8.71
CA TYR A 60 -6.00 -4.43 9.80
C TYR A 60 -6.00 -3.46 10.98
N ASN A 61 -6.45 -3.88 12.17
CA ASN A 61 -6.27 -3.15 13.41
C ASN A 61 -5.04 -3.69 14.14
N ALA A 62 -4.01 -2.85 14.30
CA ALA A 62 -2.75 -3.24 14.91
C ALA A 62 -2.83 -3.42 16.43
N MET A 63 -3.63 -2.60 17.12
CA MET A 63 -3.82 -2.69 18.57
C MET A 63 -4.48 -4.02 18.98
N GLN A 64 -5.55 -4.40 18.28
CA GLN A 64 -6.30 -5.64 18.48
C GLN A 64 -5.69 -6.83 17.72
N LYS A 65 -4.68 -6.60 16.86
CA LYS A 65 -4.05 -7.61 15.99
C LYS A 65 -5.09 -8.36 15.14
N ARG A 66 -6.10 -7.64 14.67
CA ARG A 66 -7.31 -8.17 14.04
C ARG A 66 -7.35 -7.78 12.57
N PHE A 67 -7.59 -8.77 11.71
CA PHE A 67 -7.80 -8.56 10.28
C PHE A 67 -9.28 -8.76 9.97
N LYS A 68 -9.93 -7.73 9.44
CA LYS A 68 -11.32 -7.76 8.98
C LYS A 68 -11.37 -7.66 7.46
N PHE A 69 -12.30 -8.39 6.86
CA PHE A 69 -12.57 -8.25 5.42
C PHE A 69 -14.02 -8.60 5.08
N GLN A 70 -14.53 -8.02 4.00
CA GLN A 70 -15.84 -8.34 3.44
C GLN A 70 -15.81 -8.04 1.94
N LEU A 71 -16.04 -9.07 1.12
CA LEU A 71 -16.30 -8.91 -0.30
C LEU A 71 -17.82 -8.87 -0.50
N ASN A 72 -18.34 -7.72 -0.92
CA ASN A 72 -19.73 -7.56 -1.31
C ASN A 72 -19.91 -8.02 -2.76
N THR A 73 -20.79 -8.99 -3.00
CA THR A 73 -20.96 -9.63 -4.31
C THR A 73 -21.87 -8.86 -5.26
N THR A 74 -22.43 -7.73 -4.84
CA THR A 74 -23.47 -6.98 -5.57
C THR A 74 -22.93 -5.92 -6.52
N TYR A 75 -21.63 -5.62 -6.51
CA TYR A 75 -21.04 -4.69 -7.46
C TYR A 75 -19.92 -5.30 -8.29
N ASN A 76 -19.87 -4.81 -9.52
CA ASN A 76 -19.21 -5.42 -10.63
C ASN A 76 -17.99 -4.54 -10.91
N TYR A 77 -16.77 -5.04 -10.67
CA TYR A 77 -15.53 -4.43 -11.20
C TYR A 77 -15.58 -4.25 -12.75
N GLN A 78 -16.61 -4.78 -13.42
CA GLN A 78 -17.02 -4.44 -14.78
C GLN A 78 -17.29 -2.94 -15.03
N PHE A 79 -17.54 -2.14 -13.99
CA PHE A 79 -17.70 -0.67 -14.09
C PHE A 79 -16.39 0.11 -13.85
N ASP A 80 -15.28 -0.57 -13.49
CA ASP A 80 -13.97 0.07 -13.54
C ASP A 80 -13.65 0.43 -15.00
N GLN A 81 -13.21 1.68 -15.22
CA GLN A 81 -12.89 2.21 -16.54
C GLN A 81 -11.90 1.33 -17.33
N TYR A 82 -11.05 0.56 -16.65
CA TYR A 82 -10.06 -0.31 -17.28
C TYR A 82 -10.55 -1.74 -17.54
N TYR A 83 -11.69 -2.18 -17.00
CA TYR A 83 -12.17 -3.56 -17.17
C TYR A 83 -12.32 -3.98 -18.63
N ASN A 84 -12.79 -3.06 -19.49
CA ASN A 84 -13.00 -3.33 -20.90
C ASN A 84 -11.70 -3.39 -21.71
N CYS A 85 -10.58 -2.88 -21.19
CA CYS A 85 -9.25 -2.97 -21.79
C CYS A 85 -8.67 -4.41 -21.75
N PHE A 86 -9.29 -5.34 -21.00
CA PHE A 86 -8.83 -6.72 -20.85
C PHE A 86 -9.71 -7.71 -21.62
N ASN A 87 -9.09 -8.76 -22.16
CA ASN A 87 -9.84 -9.84 -22.82
C ASN A 87 -10.60 -10.72 -21.81
N ASN A 88 -11.50 -11.60 -22.29
CA ASN A 88 -12.32 -12.46 -21.43
C ASN A 88 -11.52 -13.38 -20.48
N TYR A 89 -10.31 -13.78 -20.85
CA TYR A 89 -9.43 -14.57 -20.01
C TYR A 89 -8.73 -13.73 -18.93
N GLU A 90 -8.34 -12.50 -19.24
CA GLU A 90 -7.66 -11.57 -18.30
C GLU A 90 -8.61 -10.93 -17.29
N ARG A 91 -9.88 -10.69 -17.65
CA ARG A 91 -10.88 -10.01 -16.81
C ARG A 91 -11.02 -10.59 -15.39
N PRO A 92 -11.15 -11.92 -15.17
CA PRO A 92 -11.18 -12.48 -13.81
C PRO A 92 -9.90 -12.23 -13.01
N PHE A 93 -8.73 -12.28 -13.66
CA PHE A 93 -7.47 -11.97 -13.01
C PHE A 93 -7.35 -10.49 -12.65
N TYR A 94 -7.87 -9.58 -13.48
CA TYR A 94 -7.90 -8.15 -13.18
C TYR A 94 -8.75 -7.85 -11.93
N ILE A 95 -9.96 -8.42 -11.85
CA ILE A 95 -10.84 -8.30 -10.68
C ILE A 95 -10.09 -8.79 -9.42
N ASN A 96 -9.50 -9.98 -9.51
CA ASN A 96 -8.78 -10.58 -8.39
C ASN A 96 -7.52 -9.78 -8.03
N ALA A 97 -6.82 -9.16 -8.98
CA ALA A 97 -5.67 -8.28 -8.71
C ALA A 97 -6.07 -7.07 -7.86
N ARG A 98 -7.19 -6.40 -8.19
CA ARG A 98 -7.74 -5.28 -7.39
C ARG A 98 -8.08 -5.71 -5.96
N ILE A 99 -8.74 -6.87 -5.80
CA ILE A 99 -9.05 -7.46 -4.49
C ILE A 99 -7.77 -7.76 -3.70
N LEU A 100 -6.79 -8.39 -4.33
CA LEU A 100 -5.55 -8.83 -3.70
C LEU A 100 -4.66 -7.66 -3.29
N ILE A 101 -4.61 -6.56 -4.05
CA ILE A 101 -3.87 -5.36 -3.65
C ILE A 101 -4.41 -4.81 -2.32
N LYS A 102 -5.73 -4.71 -2.17
CA LYS A 102 -6.34 -4.29 -0.91
C LYS A 102 -5.99 -5.24 0.25
N ILE A 103 -6.10 -6.55 0.05
CA ILE A 103 -5.76 -7.57 1.07
C ILE A 103 -4.27 -7.51 1.44
N PHE A 104 -3.37 -7.53 0.46
CA PHE A 104 -1.93 -7.53 0.69
C PHE A 104 -1.44 -6.24 1.33
N LYS A 105 -2.05 -5.09 1.05
CA LYS A 105 -1.73 -3.83 1.73
C LYS A 105 -1.99 -3.93 3.24
N GLU A 106 -3.15 -4.45 3.65
CA GLU A 106 -3.49 -4.63 5.06
C GLU A 106 -2.65 -5.72 5.74
N ILE A 107 -2.25 -6.78 5.00
CA ILE A 107 -1.27 -7.76 5.50
C ILE A 107 0.10 -7.09 5.68
N GLU A 108 0.48 -6.17 4.79
CA GLU A 108 1.75 -5.46 4.89
C GLU A 108 1.80 -4.58 6.14
N TYR A 109 0.70 -3.98 6.60
CA TYR A 109 0.67 -3.34 7.93
C TYR A 109 1.00 -4.30 9.08
N ALA A 110 0.56 -5.56 9.02
CA ALA A 110 0.96 -6.57 10.01
C ALA A 110 2.45 -6.95 9.90
N ASN A 111 3.01 -7.03 8.69
CA ASN A 111 4.46 -7.15 8.47
C ASN A 111 5.22 -5.95 9.03
N ILE A 112 4.75 -4.73 8.81
CA ILE A 112 5.34 -3.51 9.34
C ILE A 112 5.29 -3.54 10.88
N HIS A 113 4.15 -3.88 11.48
CA HIS A 113 4.03 -4.09 12.93
C HIS A 113 5.08 -5.07 13.49
N ARG A 114 5.39 -6.15 12.77
CA ARG A 114 6.50 -7.06 13.10
C ARG A 114 7.87 -6.39 13.01
N VAL A 115 8.14 -5.65 11.94
CA VAL A 115 9.42 -4.97 11.68
C VAL A 115 9.67 -3.85 12.70
N VAL A 116 8.66 -3.03 13.02
CA VAL A 116 8.78 -1.90 13.95
C VAL A 116 8.93 -2.33 15.41
N LEU A 117 8.57 -3.58 15.77
CA LEU A 117 8.88 -4.15 17.08
C LEU A 117 10.24 -4.88 17.13
N SER A 118 10.93 -5.01 16.00
CA SER A 118 12.28 -5.56 15.96
C SER A 118 13.32 -4.57 16.51
N LYS A 119 14.48 -5.11 16.89
CA LYS A 119 15.65 -4.33 17.31
C LYS A 119 16.41 -3.67 16.14
N ASP A 120 15.94 -3.84 14.90
CA ASP A 120 16.58 -3.22 13.74
C ASP A 120 16.53 -1.68 13.85
N LYS A 121 17.66 -1.06 13.51
CA LYS A 121 17.90 0.39 13.52
C LYS A 121 18.27 0.91 12.12
N SER A 122 17.99 0.15 11.08
CA SER A 122 18.08 0.65 9.70
C SER A 122 17.22 1.90 9.53
N PHE A 123 17.63 2.80 8.62
CA PHE A 123 16.89 4.00 8.27
C PHE A 123 15.41 3.71 8.00
N GLU A 124 15.17 2.68 7.18
CA GLU A 124 13.84 2.20 6.81
C GLU A 124 13.01 1.79 8.03
N THR A 125 13.55 0.93 8.90
CA THR A 125 12.84 0.51 10.11
C THR A 125 12.58 1.70 11.05
N MET A 126 13.51 2.65 11.17
CA MET A 126 13.30 3.86 11.99
C MET A 126 12.22 4.76 11.40
N LEU A 127 12.20 4.99 10.08
CA LEU A 127 11.17 5.77 9.41
C LEU A 127 9.79 5.13 9.57
N LEU A 128 9.68 3.83 9.31
CA LEU A 128 8.43 3.08 9.49
C LEU A 128 7.98 3.08 10.96
N LYS A 129 8.90 3.03 11.95
CA LYS A 129 8.56 3.17 13.37
C LYS A 129 7.91 4.51 13.67
N THR A 130 8.48 5.61 13.16
CA THR A 130 7.94 6.96 13.31
C THR A 130 6.54 7.08 12.70
N CYS A 131 6.37 6.68 11.44
CA CYS A 131 5.06 6.78 10.77
C CYS A 131 4.02 5.79 11.34
N PHE A 132 4.44 4.66 11.91
CA PHE A 132 3.53 3.70 12.55
C PHE A 132 2.95 4.21 13.88
N SER A 133 3.67 5.05 14.64
CA SER A 133 3.06 5.69 15.81
C SER A 133 1.91 6.61 15.45
N ASP A 134 1.99 7.32 14.32
CA ASP A 134 0.88 8.15 13.83
C ASP A 134 -0.32 7.26 13.44
N TYR A 135 -0.07 6.20 12.68
CA TYR A 135 -1.09 5.21 12.33
C TYR A 135 -1.80 4.62 13.57
N LEU A 136 -1.06 4.21 14.61
CA LEU A 136 -1.64 3.70 15.85
C LEU A 136 -2.50 4.76 16.57
N THR A 137 -2.05 6.01 16.56
CA THR A 137 -2.81 7.13 17.12
C THR A 137 -4.13 7.32 16.37
N ILE A 138 -4.12 7.27 15.04
CA ILE A 138 -5.33 7.36 14.22
C ILE A 138 -6.28 6.19 14.49
N GLN A 139 -5.80 4.95 14.52
CA GLN A 139 -6.64 3.79 14.84
C GLN A 139 -7.32 3.90 16.22
N LYS A 140 -6.56 4.35 17.22
CA LYS A 140 -7.10 4.60 18.56
C LYS A 140 -8.20 5.66 18.54
N LEU A 141 -7.99 6.76 17.82
CA LEU A 141 -8.97 7.83 17.68
C LEU A 141 -10.24 7.37 16.95
N GLU A 142 -10.11 6.59 15.88
CA GLU A 142 -11.24 5.99 15.15
C GLU A 142 -12.06 5.05 16.04
N GLU A 143 -11.40 4.18 16.82
CA GLU A 143 -12.06 3.29 17.78
C GLU A 143 -12.79 4.09 18.88
N MET A 144 -12.17 5.14 19.42
CA MET A 144 -12.81 6.02 20.41
C MET A 144 -14.03 6.76 19.84
N ILE A 145 -14.01 7.19 18.57
CA ILE A 145 -15.21 7.75 17.90
C ILE A 145 -16.30 6.69 17.78
N HIS A 146 -15.96 5.49 17.29
CA HIS A 146 -16.93 4.40 17.10
C HIS A 146 -17.61 4.00 18.42
N ASN A 147 -16.85 3.94 19.50
CA ASN A 147 -17.34 3.59 20.83
C ASN A 147 -18.03 4.76 21.57
N LYS A 148 -18.09 5.96 20.96
CA LYS A 148 -18.63 7.20 21.56
C LYS A 148 -17.92 7.59 22.88
N GLU A 149 -16.60 7.39 22.93
CA GLU A 149 -15.74 7.62 24.11
C GLU A 149 -15.10 9.02 24.14
N ILE A 150 -15.48 9.92 23.23
CA ILE A 150 -14.84 11.24 23.04
C ILE A 150 -15.82 12.36 23.37
N ALA A 151 -15.39 13.27 24.25
CA ALA A 151 -16.16 14.47 24.60
C ALA A 151 -16.31 15.46 23.43
N ASN A 152 -15.29 15.59 22.56
CA ASN A 152 -15.32 16.43 21.35
C ASN A 152 -14.98 15.61 20.09
N PRO A 153 -15.96 14.93 19.47
CA PRO A 153 -15.74 14.10 18.30
C PRO A 153 -15.34 14.91 17.04
N GLU A 154 -15.78 16.17 16.92
CA GLU A 154 -15.46 17.02 15.76
C GLU A 154 -13.96 17.34 15.67
N LEU A 155 -13.33 17.69 16.79
CA LEU A 155 -11.88 17.94 16.84
C LEU A 155 -11.09 16.69 16.43
N VAL A 156 -11.52 15.52 16.89
CA VAL A 156 -10.87 14.24 16.54
C VAL A 156 -11.09 13.89 15.07
N GLN A 157 -12.29 14.13 14.53
CA GLN A 157 -12.56 13.94 13.11
C GLN A 157 -11.65 14.84 12.25
N LYS A 158 -11.39 16.09 12.67
CA LYS A 158 -10.43 16.98 11.99
C LYS A 158 -9.01 16.42 11.96
N ILE A 159 -8.54 15.80 13.05
CA ILE A 159 -7.21 15.14 13.11
C ILE A 159 -7.16 13.96 12.14
N ILE A 160 -8.18 13.11 12.13
CA ILE A 160 -8.29 11.96 11.22
C ILE A 160 -8.33 12.41 9.75
N THR A 161 -9.17 13.40 9.44
CA THR A 161 -9.23 14.00 8.09
C THR A 161 -7.87 14.60 7.67
N ASN A 162 -7.13 15.24 8.58
CA ASN A 162 -5.79 15.74 8.28
C ASN A 162 -4.80 14.61 7.97
N TYR A 163 -4.83 13.51 8.72
CA TYR A 163 -4.06 12.30 8.39
C TYR A 163 -4.38 11.76 6.99
N TYR A 164 -5.67 11.59 6.66
CA TYR A 164 -6.06 11.10 5.33
C TYR A 164 -5.76 12.09 4.20
N LYS A 165 -5.69 13.41 4.47
CA LYS A 165 -5.24 14.41 3.49
C LYS A 165 -3.79 14.18 3.04
N PHE A 166 -2.91 13.71 3.93
CA PHE A 166 -1.49 13.45 3.65
C PHE A 166 -1.18 11.95 3.42
N ILE A 167 -2.19 11.14 3.11
CA ILE A 167 -2.05 9.68 3.03
C ILE A 167 -1.08 9.23 1.92
N HIS A 168 -0.98 9.99 0.82
CA HIS A 168 -0.08 9.70 -0.30
C HIS A 168 1.37 10.11 -0.02
N GLN A 169 1.59 11.02 0.95
CA GLN A 169 2.89 11.44 1.44
C GLN A 169 3.42 10.51 2.55
N ASN A 170 2.53 9.81 3.28
CA ASN A 170 2.88 8.93 4.39
C ASN A 170 3.78 7.75 3.94
N PRO A 171 5.05 7.67 4.37
CA PRO A 171 5.97 6.58 3.99
C PRO A 171 5.43 5.18 4.29
N LEU A 172 4.70 5.01 5.40
CA LEU A 172 4.10 3.73 5.77
C LEU A 172 3.03 3.25 4.77
N GLU A 173 2.14 4.15 4.37
CA GLU A 173 1.08 3.87 3.39
C GLU A 173 1.66 3.53 2.03
N ARG A 174 2.64 4.32 1.59
CA ARG A 174 3.35 4.11 0.33
C ARG A 174 4.04 2.75 0.30
N TYR A 175 4.77 2.43 1.36
CA TYR A 175 5.48 1.17 1.48
C TYR A 175 4.50 -0.02 1.41
N ALA A 176 3.37 0.06 2.12
CA ALA A 176 2.33 -0.97 2.08
C ALA A 176 1.70 -1.13 0.70
N ARG A 177 1.32 -0.05 0.02
CA ARG A 177 0.71 -0.09 -1.33
C ARG A 177 1.68 -0.61 -2.38
N ILE A 178 2.92 -0.10 -2.40
CA ILE A 178 3.96 -0.53 -3.34
C ILE A 178 4.26 -2.03 -3.16
N ASN A 179 4.41 -2.53 -1.93
CA ASN A 179 4.66 -3.95 -1.70
C ASN A 179 3.44 -4.83 -2.04
N ALA A 180 2.22 -4.34 -1.83
CA ALA A 180 1.00 -5.04 -2.25
C ALA A 180 0.95 -5.22 -3.78
N ILE A 181 1.25 -4.17 -4.55
CA ILE A 181 1.31 -4.25 -6.02
C ILE A 181 2.45 -5.16 -6.47
N LYS A 182 3.65 -5.06 -5.88
CA LYS A 182 4.78 -5.97 -6.17
C LYS A 182 4.41 -7.43 -5.95
N ARG A 183 3.66 -7.74 -4.90
CA ARG A 183 3.21 -9.10 -4.61
C ARG A 183 2.22 -9.62 -5.65
N VAL A 184 1.27 -8.77 -6.10
CA VAL A 184 0.39 -9.12 -7.22
C VAL A 184 1.18 -9.33 -8.52
N LEU A 185 2.16 -8.48 -8.81
CA LEU A 185 3.06 -8.67 -9.96
C LEU A 185 3.84 -9.99 -9.89
N GLN A 186 4.31 -10.40 -8.71
CA GLN A 186 4.96 -11.71 -8.54
C GLN A 186 4.02 -12.88 -8.86
N ILE A 187 2.73 -12.79 -8.51
CA ILE A 187 1.72 -13.80 -8.87
C ILE A 187 1.50 -13.80 -10.39
N LEU A 188 1.24 -12.63 -10.97
CA LEU A 188 0.97 -12.47 -12.40
C LEU A 188 2.17 -12.87 -13.28
N LYS A 189 3.41 -12.63 -12.83
CA LYS A 189 4.64 -13.04 -13.53
C LYS A 189 4.68 -14.54 -13.85
N ARG A 190 4.12 -15.37 -12.96
CA ARG A 190 4.02 -16.84 -13.17
C ARG A 190 3.10 -17.22 -14.35
N ILE A 191 2.24 -16.31 -14.79
CA ILE A 191 1.29 -16.49 -15.89
C ILE A 191 1.40 -15.37 -16.93
N GLU A 192 2.50 -14.63 -16.98
CA GLU A 192 2.70 -13.44 -17.82
C GLU A 192 2.34 -13.70 -19.29
N ALA A 193 2.79 -14.82 -19.86
CA ALA A 193 2.47 -15.20 -21.24
C ALA A 193 0.96 -15.38 -21.52
N ALA A 194 0.15 -15.68 -20.49
CA ALA A 194 -1.29 -15.84 -20.60
C ALA A 194 -2.09 -14.58 -20.23
N VAL A 195 -1.50 -13.63 -19.50
CA VAL A 195 -2.13 -12.36 -19.09
C VAL A 195 -1.21 -11.14 -19.34
N PRO A 196 -0.66 -10.97 -20.56
CA PRO A 196 0.39 -9.99 -20.81
C PRO A 196 -0.07 -8.54 -20.63
N ASN A 197 -1.31 -8.21 -21.00
CA ASN A 197 -1.83 -6.84 -20.86
C ASN A 197 -2.05 -6.52 -19.38
N LEU A 198 -2.59 -7.46 -18.61
CA LEU A 198 -2.76 -7.27 -17.17
C LEU A 198 -1.41 -7.11 -16.45
N TYR A 199 -0.42 -7.94 -16.79
CA TYR A 199 0.92 -7.81 -16.21
C TYR A 199 1.51 -6.42 -16.49
N GLN A 200 1.51 -5.97 -17.75
CA GLN A 200 2.00 -4.63 -18.12
C GLN A 200 1.18 -3.48 -17.50
N PHE A 201 -0.13 -3.67 -17.31
CA PHE A 201 -0.99 -2.69 -16.61
C PHE A 201 -0.61 -2.56 -15.13
N GLU A 202 -0.28 -3.66 -14.47
CA GLU A 202 0.16 -3.65 -13.07
C GLU A 202 1.58 -3.12 -12.90
N GLU A 203 2.47 -3.32 -13.89
CA GLU A 203 3.78 -2.65 -13.92
C GLU A 203 3.61 -1.12 -13.98
N ALA A 204 2.72 -0.62 -14.84
CA ALA A 204 2.36 0.79 -14.87
C ALA A 204 1.76 1.28 -13.55
N SER A 205 0.87 0.49 -12.94
CA SER A 205 0.27 0.82 -11.63
C SER A 205 1.32 0.85 -10.49
N LEU A 206 2.36 0.02 -10.54
CA LEU A 206 3.48 0.08 -9.60
C LEU A 206 4.26 1.39 -9.76
N VAL A 207 4.53 1.81 -11.00
CA VAL A 207 5.21 3.08 -11.30
C VAL A 207 4.38 4.28 -10.86
N GLU A 208 3.06 4.26 -11.10
CA GLU A 208 2.13 5.29 -10.63
C GLU A 208 2.17 5.45 -9.10
N GLU A 209 2.09 4.35 -8.35
CA GLU A 209 2.18 4.40 -6.88
C GLU A 209 3.57 4.86 -6.39
N MET A 210 4.65 4.45 -7.07
CA MET A 210 6.01 4.95 -6.81
C MET A 210 6.13 6.48 -6.97
N LEU A 211 5.44 7.06 -7.96
CA LEU A 211 5.43 8.50 -8.23
C LEU A 211 4.37 9.30 -7.45
N SER A 212 3.34 8.63 -6.92
CA SER A 212 2.29 9.26 -6.10
C SER A 212 2.91 10.17 -5.02
N GLY A 213 2.19 11.21 -4.58
CA GLY A 213 2.64 12.09 -3.48
C GLY A 213 3.85 12.99 -3.76
N TYR A 214 4.67 12.74 -4.79
CA TYR A 214 5.69 13.70 -5.24
C TYR A 214 5.03 14.90 -5.92
N ILE A 215 5.54 16.10 -5.67
CA ILE A 215 5.02 17.33 -6.27
C ILE A 215 6.09 17.91 -7.21
N TYR A 216 5.80 17.92 -8.52
CA TYR A 216 6.65 18.54 -9.52
C TYR A 216 6.39 20.05 -9.64
N ARG A 217 7.35 20.88 -9.24
CA ARG A 217 7.37 22.33 -9.46
C ARG A 217 8.68 22.72 -10.15
N SER A 218 8.69 22.65 -11.48
CA SER A 218 9.89 22.88 -12.30
C SER A 218 10.69 24.12 -11.81
N PRO A 219 12.01 23.99 -11.53
CA PRO A 219 12.86 22.83 -11.74
C PRO A 219 12.96 21.84 -10.56
N LYS A 220 12.23 22.05 -9.45
CA LYS A 220 12.29 21.21 -8.24
C LYS A 220 11.25 20.07 -8.25
N VAL A 221 11.65 18.91 -7.73
CA VAL A 221 10.74 17.82 -7.33
C VAL A 221 10.69 17.85 -5.80
N ILE A 222 9.50 18.00 -5.23
CA ILE A 222 9.31 17.92 -3.78
C ILE A 222 8.97 16.48 -3.43
N ALA A 223 9.71 15.92 -2.48
CA ALA A 223 9.58 14.53 -2.06
C ALA A 223 8.52 14.37 -0.94
N PRO A 224 7.75 13.27 -0.94
CA PRO A 224 6.65 13.09 0.01
C PRO A 224 7.11 12.89 1.46
N THR A 225 8.21 12.17 1.72
CA THR A 225 8.65 11.88 3.10
C THR A 225 9.01 13.14 3.89
N PRO A 226 9.85 14.08 3.38
CA PRO A 226 10.12 15.33 4.11
C PRO A 226 8.86 16.15 4.38
N GLU A 227 7.92 16.23 3.42
CA GLU A 227 6.64 16.94 3.63
C GLU A 227 5.83 16.29 4.75
N TYR A 228 5.63 14.97 4.72
CA TYR A 228 4.92 14.23 5.76
C TYR A 228 5.56 14.41 7.15
N LEU A 229 6.88 14.25 7.27
CA LEU A 229 7.57 14.39 8.55
C LEU A 229 7.46 15.82 9.10
N SER A 230 7.40 16.83 8.23
CA SER A 230 7.16 18.21 8.67
C SER A 230 5.74 18.39 9.24
N GLU A 231 4.71 17.93 8.51
CA GLU A 231 3.32 18.14 8.92
C GLU A 231 2.88 17.28 10.12
N PHE A 232 3.58 16.19 10.42
CA PHE A 232 3.33 15.35 11.60
C PHE A 232 4.33 15.58 12.73
N HIS A 233 5.07 16.70 12.71
CA HIS A 233 5.98 17.15 13.77
C HIS A 233 7.13 16.17 14.10
N HIS A 234 7.61 15.43 13.10
CA HIS A 234 8.72 14.47 13.18
C HIS A 234 10.01 14.99 12.51
N GLN A 235 10.25 16.31 12.49
CA GLN A 235 11.44 16.90 11.84
C GLN A 235 12.76 16.43 12.46
N ASP A 236 12.73 16.10 13.76
CA ASP A 236 13.85 15.52 14.52
C ASP A 236 14.22 14.09 14.05
N PHE A 237 13.43 13.46 13.19
CA PHE A 237 13.82 12.20 12.55
C PHE A 237 15.16 12.32 11.81
N TRP A 238 15.38 13.43 11.09
CA TRP A 238 16.58 13.63 10.29
C TRP A 238 17.84 13.80 11.14
N THR A 239 17.76 14.49 12.29
CA THR A 239 18.90 14.72 13.20
C THR A 239 19.44 13.43 13.81
N LYS A 240 18.65 12.35 13.80
CA LYS A 240 19.01 11.02 14.31
C LYS A 240 19.73 10.13 13.28
N GLN A 241 19.88 10.57 12.03
CA GLN A 241 20.50 9.77 10.96
C GLN A 241 22.00 10.05 10.85
N ASP A 242 22.77 9.04 10.49
CA ASP A 242 24.24 9.11 10.33
C ASP A 242 24.68 10.09 9.22
N PHE A 243 23.85 10.29 8.20
CA PHE A 243 24.09 11.24 7.11
C PHE A 243 23.48 12.65 7.33
N TYR A 244 23.05 13.00 8.55
CA TYR A 244 22.43 14.30 8.84
C TYR A 244 23.28 15.51 8.38
N ASN A 245 22.59 16.61 8.05
CA ASN A 245 23.20 17.91 7.81
C ASN A 245 22.19 19.00 8.21
N GLU A 246 22.65 20.06 8.90
CA GLU A 246 21.80 21.20 9.28
C GLU A 246 21.35 22.02 8.07
N ASN A 247 22.15 22.08 7.00
CA ASN A 247 21.75 22.73 5.76
C ASN A 247 20.82 21.81 4.96
N PRO A 248 19.55 22.21 4.71
CA PRO A 248 18.56 21.36 4.05
C PRO A 248 18.95 20.93 2.63
N PHE A 249 19.66 21.77 1.87
CA PHE A 249 20.09 21.44 0.51
C PHE A 249 21.09 20.27 0.52
N TYR A 250 22.11 20.34 1.38
CA TYR A 250 23.08 19.25 1.54
C TYR A 250 22.45 17.99 2.15
N LEU A 251 21.39 18.11 2.95
CA LEU A 251 20.65 16.95 3.46
C LEU A 251 19.89 16.23 2.32
N GLU A 252 19.17 16.98 1.47
CA GLU A 252 18.49 16.41 0.29
C GLU A 252 19.48 15.68 -0.63
N ASP A 253 20.64 16.29 -0.92
CA ASP A 253 21.70 15.67 -1.74
C ASP A 253 22.27 14.40 -1.09
N LYS A 254 22.59 14.44 0.21
CA LYS A 254 23.10 13.25 0.92
C LYS A 254 22.10 12.10 0.93
N ILE A 255 20.80 12.38 1.14
CA ILE A 255 19.77 11.33 1.08
C ILE A 255 19.70 10.76 -0.35
N THR A 256 19.72 11.64 -1.36
CA THR A 256 19.64 11.26 -2.77
C THR A 256 20.80 10.35 -3.20
N ASP A 257 22.00 10.59 -2.66
CA ASP A 257 23.22 9.82 -2.96
C ASP A 257 23.36 8.54 -2.10
N HIS A 258 22.76 8.50 -0.91
CA HIS A 258 22.84 7.34 -0.01
C HIS A 258 21.93 6.17 -0.45
N PHE A 259 20.79 6.45 -1.08
CA PHE A 259 19.78 5.43 -1.42
C PHE A 259 19.66 5.18 -2.92
N GLY A 260 19.60 3.90 -3.30
CA GLY A 260 19.27 3.48 -4.67
C GLY A 260 17.87 3.94 -5.09
N LEU A 261 17.68 4.18 -6.40
CA LEU A 261 16.47 4.78 -6.96
C LEU A 261 15.16 4.09 -6.56
N THR A 262 15.13 2.76 -6.61
CA THR A 262 13.97 1.97 -6.16
C THR A 262 13.61 2.28 -4.71
N LYS A 263 14.60 2.39 -3.83
CA LYS A 263 14.40 2.66 -2.40
C LYS A 263 13.89 4.09 -2.16
N LYS A 264 14.38 5.05 -2.93
CA LYS A 264 13.91 6.44 -2.89
C LYS A 264 12.43 6.53 -3.23
N PHE A 265 11.97 5.89 -4.30
CA PHE A 265 10.54 5.86 -4.64
C PHE A 265 9.67 5.07 -3.64
N GLU A 266 10.14 3.90 -3.18
CA GLU A 266 9.47 3.08 -2.15
C GLU A 266 9.10 3.89 -0.90
N LEU A 267 10.07 4.64 -0.37
CA LEU A 267 9.90 5.35 0.89
C LEU A 267 9.40 6.78 0.69
N GLY A 268 9.56 7.38 -0.49
CA GLY A 268 9.18 8.76 -0.76
C GLY A 268 10.29 9.80 -0.54
N LEU A 269 11.55 9.40 -0.68
CA LEU A 269 12.74 10.21 -0.38
C LEU A 269 13.08 11.21 -1.51
N PRO A 270 13.92 12.23 -1.26
CA PRO A 270 14.45 13.11 -2.31
C PRO A 270 15.01 12.33 -3.51
N VAL A 271 14.65 12.78 -4.71
CA VAL A 271 15.14 12.26 -6.00
C VAL A 271 15.58 13.43 -6.87
N ARG A 272 16.57 13.19 -7.75
CA ARG A 272 16.99 14.19 -8.72
C ARG A 272 15.90 14.39 -9.76
N ASN A 273 15.85 15.60 -10.33
CA ASN A 273 14.83 15.96 -11.32
C ASN A 273 14.81 15.02 -12.55
N TYR A 274 15.98 14.61 -13.07
CA TYR A 274 16.04 13.67 -14.19
C TYR A 274 15.54 12.26 -13.80
N GLU A 275 15.79 11.80 -12.57
CA GLU A 275 15.31 10.49 -12.08
C GLU A 275 13.78 10.45 -12.00
N TYR A 276 13.16 11.53 -11.50
CA TYR A 276 11.70 11.67 -11.49
C TYR A 276 11.12 11.71 -12.91
N ARG A 277 11.72 12.52 -13.80
CA ARG A 277 11.27 12.63 -15.20
C ARG A 277 11.38 11.31 -15.94
N GLU A 278 12.48 10.58 -15.83
CA GLU A 278 12.64 9.26 -16.47
C GLU A 278 11.53 8.29 -16.05
N LYS A 279 11.22 8.23 -14.74
CA LYS A 279 10.15 7.38 -14.21
C LYS A 279 8.74 7.86 -14.62
N ALA A 280 8.51 9.17 -14.69
CA ALA A 280 7.25 9.74 -15.20
C ALA A 280 7.07 9.52 -16.71
N ASP A 281 8.16 9.60 -17.48
CA ASP A 281 8.18 9.32 -18.92
C ASP A 281 7.88 7.83 -19.17
N GLU A 282 8.48 6.91 -18.39
CA GLU A 282 8.13 5.47 -18.38
C GLU A 282 6.62 5.25 -18.17
N LEU A 283 6.03 5.93 -17.18
CA LEU A 283 4.59 5.84 -16.90
C LEU A 283 3.74 6.35 -18.08
N SER A 284 4.07 7.52 -18.61
CA SER A 284 3.35 8.14 -19.73
C SER A 284 3.40 7.30 -21.02
N GLN A 285 4.48 6.54 -21.20
CA GLN A 285 4.68 5.63 -22.34
C GLN A 285 4.12 4.22 -22.07
N SER A 286 3.57 3.96 -20.88
CA SER A 286 3.04 2.65 -20.54
C SER A 286 1.72 2.37 -21.25
N LEU A 287 1.43 1.08 -21.35
CA LEU A 287 0.16 0.49 -21.79
C LEU A 287 -1.06 1.25 -21.24
N LYS A 288 -1.05 1.53 -19.94
CA LYS A 288 -2.14 2.16 -19.17
C LYS A 288 -2.47 3.61 -19.58
N TYR A 289 -1.51 4.36 -20.13
CA TYR A 289 -1.67 5.78 -20.49
C TYR A 289 -1.53 6.09 -21.98
N LYS A 290 -1.08 5.12 -22.79
CA LYS A 290 -1.18 5.23 -24.25
C LYS A 290 -2.66 5.18 -24.63
N ARG A 291 -3.14 6.21 -25.36
CA ARG A 291 -4.49 6.25 -25.93
C ARG A 291 -4.82 4.90 -26.57
N ASN A 292 -5.91 4.28 -26.11
CA ASN A 292 -6.40 2.97 -26.53
C ASN A 292 -5.54 1.80 -26.07
N PHE A 293 -5.30 1.77 -24.75
CA PHE A 293 -6.00 0.75 -23.95
C PHE A 293 -7.49 1.02 -23.87
#